data_AF-A0A1B7T899-F1
#
_entry.id   AF-A0A1B7T899-F1
#
_cell.length_a   1.000
_cell.length_b   1.000
_cell.length_c   1.000
_cell.angle_alpha   90.00
_cell.angle_beta   90.00
_cell.angle_gamma   90.00
#
_symmetry.space_group_name_H-M   'P 1'
#
loop_
_entity.id
_entity.type
_entity.pdbx_description
1 polymer ?
#
loop_
_entity_poly.entity_id
_entity_poly.type
_entity_poly.pdbx_seq_one_letter_code
_entity_poly.pdbx_strand_id
1 'polypeptide(L)'
;MDKLEGTWTSKSHQVYTGPGFYDPIDELLIEPSLPGISFSFTSDGYWEEARYVVTPNPKEPGCPSAVLIYQHGTYSFSSSNNSLMLYPYAADGRQLLSDPCNDDGISVYSRYENINVIKWFLVEFDDYHGCDRLNLYDWDGSPMQPMYIAYKPPVMLPTQVMNPTSAADTGALGASKKKRGLAGVRERVKRHAYNNGRTNAESRFFMSESKLNAGYMVACGALVMASVLFITV
;
A
#
# COMPACT_ATOMS: atom_id res chain seq x y z
N MET A 1 -21.88 11.58 9.20
CA MET A 1 -20.54 11.18 8.70
C MET A 1 -19.54 11.09 9.85
N ASP A 2 -19.65 11.96 10.85
CA ASP A 2 -18.76 12.08 12.02
C ASP A 2 -18.53 10.77 12.81
N LYS A 3 -19.47 9.82 12.74
CA LYS A 3 -19.31 8.50 13.41
C LYS A 3 -18.31 7.57 12.72
N LEU A 4 -18.09 7.74 11.41
CA LEU A 4 -17.19 6.90 10.62
C LEU A 4 -15.77 7.48 10.58
N GLU A 5 -15.62 8.78 10.86
CA GLU A 5 -14.33 9.45 10.83
C GLU A 5 -13.33 8.80 11.80
N GLY A 6 -12.14 8.51 11.27
CA GLY A 6 -11.05 7.89 12.00
C GLY A 6 -10.46 6.68 11.28
N THR A 7 -9.41 6.12 11.89
CA THR A 7 -8.75 4.89 11.43
C THR A 7 -9.28 3.72 12.22
N TRP A 8 -9.82 2.74 11.51
CA TRP A 8 -10.35 1.50 12.04
C TRP A 8 -9.38 0.38 11.67
N THR A 9 -9.03 -0.48 12.63
CA THR A 9 -8.14 -1.63 12.42
C THR A 9 -8.75 -2.91 12.96
N SER A 10 -8.53 -4.03 12.29
CA SER A 10 -8.91 -5.34 12.79
C SER A 10 -8.15 -5.71 14.07
N LYS A 11 -8.64 -6.73 14.80
CA LYS A 11 -8.13 -7.15 16.13
C LYS A 11 -6.62 -7.39 16.22
N SER A 12 -5.92 -7.69 15.13
CA SER A 12 -4.46 -7.86 15.17
C SER A 12 -3.73 -6.58 15.56
N HIS A 13 -4.30 -5.40 15.31
CA HIS A 13 -3.67 -4.09 15.57
C HIS A 13 -2.26 -3.99 14.97
N GLN A 14 -2.02 -4.66 13.84
CA GLN A 14 -0.75 -4.60 13.11
C GLN A 14 -0.89 -3.93 11.74
N VAL A 15 -2.09 -3.97 11.15
CA VAL A 15 -2.36 -3.34 9.86
C VAL A 15 -2.98 -1.97 10.11
N TYR A 16 -2.33 -0.93 9.59
CA TYR A 16 -2.79 0.44 9.67
C TYR A 16 -2.65 1.10 8.30
N THR A 17 -3.58 1.98 7.98
CA THR A 17 -3.44 2.91 6.86
C THR A 17 -2.31 3.90 7.09
N GLY A 18 -1.80 4.50 6.02
CA GLY A 18 -0.78 5.55 6.03
C GLY A 18 0.61 5.07 5.57
N PRO A 19 1.66 5.88 5.86
CA PRO A 19 3.02 5.63 5.37
C PRO A 19 3.68 4.39 5.97
N GLY A 20 3.09 3.80 7.01
CA GLY A 20 3.54 2.53 7.57
C GLY A 20 3.20 1.31 6.71
N PHE A 21 2.25 1.44 5.79
CA PHE A 21 1.78 0.34 4.92
C PHE A 21 2.12 0.56 3.45
N TYR A 22 2.11 1.80 2.97
CA TYR A 22 2.47 2.13 1.59
C TYR A 22 3.42 3.33 1.52
N ASP A 23 4.51 3.19 0.76
CA ASP A 23 5.40 4.30 0.39
C ASP A 23 5.09 4.75 -1.05
N PRO A 24 4.47 5.92 -1.24
CA PRO A 24 4.11 6.40 -2.59
C PRO A 24 5.31 6.89 -3.40
N ILE A 25 6.48 7.14 -2.80
CA ILE A 25 7.66 7.65 -3.50
C ILE A 25 8.43 6.52 -4.16
N ASP A 26 8.59 5.43 -3.42
CA ASP A 26 9.31 4.23 -3.86
C ASP A 26 8.33 3.15 -4.38
N GLU A 27 7.02 3.44 -4.37
CA GLU A 27 5.91 2.58 -4.77
C GLU A 27 6.03 1.18 -4.12
N LEU A 28 6.12 1.14 -2.80
CA LEU A 28 6.39 -0.07 -2.03
C LEU A 28 5.27 -0.35 -1.03
N LEU A 29 4.76 -1.58 -1.01
CA LEU A 29 3.89 -2.10 0.04
C LEU A 29 4.73 -2.70 1.16
N ILE A 30 4.56 -2.23 2.39
CA ILE A 30 5.31 -2.69 3.56
C ILE A 30 4.49 -3.76 4.27
N GLU A 31 5.07 -4.95 4.46
CA GLU A 31 4.37 -6.06 5.09
C GLU A 31 4.25 -5.86 6.62
N PRO A 32 3.04 -5.86 7.17
CA PRO A 32 2.82 -5.85 8.61
C PRO A 32 3.22 -7.17 9.28
N SER A 33 3.46 -7.15 10.59
CA SER A 33 3.86 -8.35 11.32
C SER A 33 2.76 -9.42 11.45
N LEU A 34 1.49 -9.03 11.39
CA LEU A 34 0.33 -9.92 11.44
C LEU A 34 -0.73 -9.52 10.41
N PRO A 35 -1.49 -10.50 9.86
CA PRO A 35 -2.62 -10.23 8.98
C PRO A 35 -3.71 -9.37 9.62
N GLY A 36 -4.45 -8.64 8.78
CA GLY A 36 -5.52 -7.76 9.21
C GLY A 36 -6.00 -6.83 8.09
N ILE A 37 -7.02 -6.03 8.40
CA ILE A 37 -7.45 -4.91 7.55
C ILE A 37 -7.49 -3.64 8.36
N SER A 38 -7.35 -2.53 7.65
CA SER A 38 -7.59 -1.20 8.16
C SER A 38 -8.28 -0.34 7.12
N PHE A 39 -9.23 0.46 7.59
CA PHE A 39 -9.85 1.52 6.80
C PHE A 39 -9.74 2.84 7.54
N SER A 40 -9.39 3.90 6.82
CA SER A 40 -9.47 5.26 7.31
C SER A 40 -10.50 6.04 6.53
N PHE A 41 -11.30 6.82 7.24
CA PHE A 41 -12.28 7.72 6.65
C PHE A 41 -12.10 9.12 7.23
N THR A 42 -12.17 10.11 6.36
CA THR A 42 -12.14 11.52 6.75
C THR A 42 -13.53 12.14 6.63
N SER A 43 -13.75 13.24 7.34
CA SER A 43 -15.01 13.98 7.30
C SER A 43 -15.27 14.67 5.96
N ASP A 44 -14.22 14.96 5.18
CA ASP A 44 -14.26 15.60 3.86
C ASP A 44 -14.44 14.62 2.69
N GLY A 45 -14.69 13.34 2.97
CA GLY A 45 -15.13 12.37 1.96
C GLY A 45 -14.02 11.55 1.32
N TYR A 46 -12.84 11.47 1.93
CA TYR A 46 -11.75 10.60 1.49
C TYR A 46 -11.65 9.33 2.33
N TRP A 47 -11.11 8.29 1.71
CA TRP A 47 -10.88 7.00 2.37
C TRP A 47 -9.54 6.40 1.94
N GLU A 48 -9.03 5.52 2.79
CA GLU A 48 -7.87 4.67 2.51
C GLU A 48 -8.09 3.27 3.07
N GLU A 49 -7.65 2.26 2.33
CA GLU A 49 -7.65 0.84 2.71
C GLU A 49 -6.22 0.30 2.73
N ALA A 50 -5.93 -0.42 3.79
CA ALA A 50 -4.76 -1.27 3.94
C ALA A 50 -5.22 -2.68 4.32
N ARG A 51 -4.89 -3.68 3.51
CA ARG A 51 -5.31 -5.07 3.73
C ARG A 51 -4.12 -5.99 3.63
N TYR A 52 -3.90 -6.82 4.63
CA TYR A 52 -2.98 -7.95 4.59
C TYR A 52 -3.75 -9.21 4.95
N VAL A 53 -4.06 -10.03 3.96
CA VAL A 53 -4.87 -11.24 4.12
C VAL A 53 -4.05 -12.45 3.72
N VAL A 54 -4.08 -13.47 4.58
CA VAL A 54 -3.40 -14.75 4.36
C VAL A 54 -4.46 -15.84 4.24
N THR A 55 -4.39 -16.61 3.16
CA THR A 55 -5.25 -17.76 2.90
C THR A 55 -4.44 -19.03 3.15
N PRO A 56 -4.80 -19.83 4.18
CA PRO A 56 -4.09 -21.08 4.46
C PRO A 56 -4.38 -22.12 3.38
N ASN A 57 -3.40 -22.99 3.13
CA ASN A 57 -3.57 -24.18 2.28
C ASN A 57 -3.45 -25.45 3.14
N PRO A 58 -4.57 -26.04 3.60
CA PRO A 58 -4.54 -27.22 4.46
C PRO A 58 -3.93 -28.45 3.79
N LYS A 59 -3.96 -28.53 2.46
CA LYS A 59 -3.39 -29.63 1.70
C LYS A 59 -1.86 -29.54 1.68
N GLU A 60 -1.33 -28.33 1.54
CA GLU A 60 0.11 -28.04 1.50
C GLU A 60 0.43 -26.88 2.45
N PRO A 61 0.61 -27.16 3.77
CA PRO A 61 0.80 -26.13 4.79
C PRO A 61 2.04 -25.24 4.59
N GLY A 62 3.01 -25.69 3.79
CA GLY A 62 4.21 -24.92 3.42
C GLY A 62 3.94 -23.81 2.39
N CYS A 63 2.74 -23.76 1.79
CA CYS A 63 2.36 -22.79 0.77
C CYS A 63 1.11 -22.00 1.14
N PRO A 64 1.13 -21.15 2.18
CA PRO A 64 0.05 -20.18 2.37
C PRO A 64 0.14 -19.10 1.29
N SER A 65 -1.00 -18.72 0.71
CA SER A 65 -1.05 -17.58 -0.21
C SER A 65 -1.36 -16.30 0.59
N ALA A 66 -0.75 -15.18 0.23
CA ALA A 66 -0.92 -13.91 0.92
C ALA A 66 -1.14 -12.77 -0.06
N VAL A 67 -1.99 -11.81 0.31
CA VAL A 67 -2.24 -10.60 -0.48
C VAL A 67 -2.14 -9.36 0.39
N LEU A 68 -1.35 -8.39 -0.07
CA LEU A 68 -1.34 -7.04 0.46
C LEU A 68 -2.03 -6.13 -0.56
N ILE A 69 -2.98 -5.31 -0.11
CA ILE A 69 -3.70 -4.37 -0.96
C ILE A 69 -3.69 -3.00 -0.31
N TYR A 70 -3.29 -2.00 -1.09
CA TYR A 70 -3.43 -0.58 -0.79
C TYR A 70 -4.35 0.07 -1.81
N GLN A 71 -5.35 0.81 -1.34
CA GLN A 71 -6.17 1.69 -2.16
C GLN A 71 -6.59 2.92 -1.38
N HIS A 72 -6.85 4.02 -2.09
CA HIS A 72 -7.39 5.23 -1.50
C HIS A 72 -8.15 6.02 -2.54
N GLY A 73 -9.00 6.95 -2.10
CA GLY A 73 -9.75 7.82 -2.98
C GLY A 73 -10.89 8.52 -2.25
N THR A 74 -12.05 8.64 -2.92
CA THR A 74 -13.23 9.30 -2.37
C THR A 74 -14.35 8.31 -2.08
N TYR A 75 -15.20 8.59 -1.10
CA TYR A 75 -16.35 7.75 -0.81
C TYR A 75 -17.65 8.54 -0.85
N SER A 76 -18.74 7.86 -1.21
CA SER A 76 -20.10 8.38 -1.10
C SER A 76 -20.89 7.55 -0.09
N PHE A 77 -21.66 8.25 0.74
CA PHE A 77 -22.52 7.63 1.75
C PHE A 77 -23.98 7.77 1.35
N SER A 78 -24.70 6.65 1.35
CA SER A 78 -26.16 6.65 1.18
C SER A 78 -26.85 6.50 2.53
N SER A 79 -27.49 7.58 2.99
CA SER A 79 -28.16 7.61 4.29
C SER A 79 -29.41 6.73 4.39
N SER A 80 -29.99 6.31 3.27
CA SER A 80 -31.22 5.49 3.28
C SER A 80 -30.96 4.04 3.71
N ASN A 81 -29.79 3.48 3.36
CA ASN A 81 -29.46 2.08 3.56
C ASN A 81 -28.14 1.85 4.32
N ASN A 82 -27.55 2.92 4.86
CA ASN A 82 -26.21 2.92 5.44
C ASN A 82 -25.13 2.34 4.52
N SER A 83 -25.27 2.46 3.20
CA SER A 83 -24.31 1.90 2.24
C SER A 83 -23.17 2.88 1.96
N LEU A 84 -21.97 2.35 1.67
CA LEU A 84 -20.83 3.14 1.21
C LEU A 84 -20.40 2.66 -0.18
N MET A 85 -20.14 3.60 -1.08
CA MET A 85 -19.39 3.31 -2.31
C MET A 85 -18.03 3.98 -2.22
N LEU A 86 -16.98 3.18 -2.35
CA LEU A 86 -15.60 3.61 -2.24
C LEU A 86 -15.00 3.67 -3.65
N TYR A 87 -14.69 4.88 -4.12
CA TYR A 87 -14.12 5.13 -5.44
C TYR A 87 -12.61 5.33 -5.31
N PRO A 88 -11.78 4.41 -5.84
CA PRO A 88 -10.34 4.55 -5.75
C PRO A 88 -9.82 5.57 -6.77
N TYR A 89 -8.65 6.15 -6.49
CA TYR A 89 -7.82 6.74 -7.53
C TYR A 89 -7.15 5.63 -8.33
N ALA A 90 -7.63 5.41 -9.55
CA ALA A 90 -7.22 4.32 -10.45
C ALA A 90 -5.69 4.15 -10.60
N ALA A 91 -4.94 5.26 -10.58
CA ALA A 91 -3.49 5.23 -10.78
C ALA A 91 -2.69 4.78 -9.54
N ASP A 92 -3.29 4.81 -8.35
CA ASP A 92 -2.56 4.72 -7.08
C ASP A 92 -2.67 3.38 -6.38
N GLY A 93 -3.72 2.61 -6.62
CA GLY A 93 -3.87 1.34 -5.92
C GLY A 93 -2.78 0.33 -6.27
N ARG A 94 -2.34 -0.43 -5.27
CA ARG A 94 -1.24 -1.41 -5.37
C ARG A 94 -1.65 -2.72 -4.73
N GLN A 95 -1.19 -3.80 -5.33
CA GLN A 95 -1.37 -5.15 -4.82
C GLN A 95 -0.03 -5.90 -4.86
N LEU A 96 0.24 -6.65 -3.80
CA LEU A 96 1.30 -7.64 -3.76
C LEU A 96 0.66 -9.00 -3.49
N LEU A 97 0.79 -9.93 -4.42
CA LEU A 97 0.32 -11.30 -4.29
C LEU A 97 1.52 -12.23 -4.12
N SER A 98 1.51 -13.04 -3.07
CA SER A 98 2.45 -14.14 -2.86
C SER A 98 1.67 -15.45 -2.88
N ASP A 99 2.13 -16.40 -3.69
CA ASP A 99 1.56 -17.73 -3.81
C ASP A 99 2.69 -18.76 -3.99
N PRO A 100 3.38 -19.15 -2.90
CA PRO A 100 4.63 -19.93 -2.93
C PRO A 100 4.60 -21.22 -3.74
N CYS A 101 3.41 -21.81 -3.91
CA CYS A 101 3.22 -23.05 -4.66
C CYS A 101 3.14 -22.84 -6.18
N ASN A 102 2.88 -21.62 -6.65
CA ASN A 102 2.70 -21.28 -8.06
C ASN A 102 3.67 -20.19 -8.55
N ASP A 103 4.35 -19.48 -7.66
CA ASP A 103 5.18 -18.31 -7.97
C ASP A 103 6.70 -18.51 -7.76
N ASP A 104 7.13 -19.74 -7.49
CA ASP A 104 8.52 -20.11 -7.17
C ASP A 104 9.14 -19.26 -6.03
N GLY A 105 8.30 -18.69 -5.15
CA GLY A 105 8.70 -17.81 -4.06
C GLY A 105 8.89 -16.34 -4.44
N ILE A 106 8.48 -15.93 -5.64
CA ILE A 106 8.59 -14.55 -6.13
C ILE A 106 7.21 -13.89 -6.15
N SER A 107 6.98 -13.00 -5.18
CA SER A 107 5.72 -12.27 -5.07
C SER A 107 5.50 -11.31 -6.24
N VAL A 108 4.28 -11.27 -6.77
CA VAL A 108 3.88 -10.44 -7.89
C VAL A 108 3.36 -9.09 -7.38
N TYR A 109 4.08 -8.02 -7.70
CA TYR A 109 3.66 -6.64 -7.45
C TYR A 109 2.95 -6.06 -8.67
N SER A 110 1.72 -5.58 -8.50
CA SER A 110 0.87 -5.04 -9.56
C SER A 110 0.08 -3.81 -9.11
N ARG A 111 -0.51 -3.10 -10.07
CA ARG A 111 -1.50 -2.07 -9.79
C ARG A 111 -2.86 -2.71 -9.55
N TYR A 112 -3.65 -2.07 -8.70
CA TYR A 112 -4.94 -2.58 -8.28
C TYR A 112 -6.00 -1.49 -8.31
N GLU A 113 -7.11 -1.75 -8.99
CA GLU A 113 -8.25 -0.85 -9.09
C GLU A 113 -9.53 -1.66 -8.86
N ASN A 114 -10.28 -1.27 -7.83
CA ASN A 114 -11.54 -1.90 -7.50
C ASN A 114 -12.44 -0.89 -6.78
N ILE A 115 -13.68 -0.78 -7.26
CA ILE A 115 -14.70 0.00 -6.56
C ILE A 115 -15.28 -0.91 -5.48
N ASN A 116 -14.95 -0.64 -4.22
CA ASN A 116 -15.49 -1.39 -3.10
C ASN A 116 -16.92 -0.89 -2.78
N VAL A 117 -17.88 -1.80 -2.79
CA VAL A 117 -19.28 -1.51 -2.44
C VAL A 117 -19.58 -2.14 -1.09
N ILE A 118 -19.73 -1.29 -0.07
CA ILE A 118 -20.19 -1.73 1.25
C ILE A 118 -21.71 -1.63 1.26
N LYS A 119 -22.37 -2.79 1.30
CA LYS A 119 -23.83 -2.86 1.23
C LYS A 119 -24.49 -2.12 2.39
N TRP A 120 -23.93 -2.26 3.59
CA TRP A 120 -24.28 -1.47 4.76
C TRP A 120 -23.16 -1.56 5.81
N PHE A 121 -23.13 -0.61 6.74
CA PHE A 121 -22.23 -0.66 7.88
C PHE A 121 -22.93 -0.32 9.19
N LEU A 122 -22.28 -0.72 10.29
CA LEU A 122 -22.75 -0.49 11.64
C LEU A 122 -21.56 -0.05 12.52
N VAL A 123 -21.74 1.06 13.23
CA VAL A 123 -20.79 1.55 14.23
C VAL A 123 -21.47 1.43 15.60
N GLU A 124 -20.87 0.64 16.48
CA GLU A 124 -21.37 0.34 17.81
C GLU A 124 -20.25 0.46 18.83
N PHE A 125 -20.57 0.82 20.07
CA PHE A 125 -19.61 0.71 21.15
C PHE A 125 -19.50 -0.75 21.58
N ASP A 126 -18.29 -1.30 21.63
CA ASP A 126 -18.04 -2.66 22.12
C ASP A 126 -17.66 -2.61 23.60
N ASP A 127 -18.60 -3.02 24.46
CA ASP A 127 -18.41 -3.05 25.92
C ASP A 127 -17.25 -3.96 26.37
N TYR A 128 -16.91 -4.99 25.59
CA TYR A 128 -15.83 -5.91 25.95
C TYR A 128 -14.45 -5.29 25.69
N HIS A 129 -14.30 -4.56 24.58
CA HIS A 129 -13.03 -3.91 24.22
C HIS A 129 -12.94 -2.44 24.69
N GLY A 130 -14.06 -1.84 25.11
CA GLY A 130 -14.14 -0.47 25.62
C GLY A 130 -13.93 0.60 24.55
N CYS A 131 -14.20 0.29 23.28
CA CYS A 131 -13.99 1.20 22.15
C CYS A 131 -15.06 1.03 21.06
N ASP A 132 -15.16 2.01 20.15
CA ASP A 132 -16.05 1.90 18.99
C ASP A 132 -15.57 0.77 18.07
N ARG A 133 -16.53 -0.04 17.61
CA ARG A 133 -16.36 -1.11 16.63
C ARG A 133 -17.13 -0.78 15.35
N LEU A 134 -16.45 -0.91 14.22
CA LEU A 134 -16.98 -0.81 12.88
C LEU A 134 -17.16 -2.21 12.28
N ASN A 135 -18.41 -2.54 11.95
CA ASN A 135 -18.76 -3.72 11.18
C ASN A 135 -19.15 -3.29 9.76
N LEU A 136 -18.37 -3.76 8.78
CA LEU A 136 -18.67 -3.56 7.37
C LEU A 136 -19.26 -4.84 6.77
N TYR A 137 -20.19 -4.69 5.85
CA TYR A 137 -20.78 -5.79 5.10
C TYR A 137 -20.49 -5.58 3.62
N ASP A 138 -19.87 -6.58 3.01
CA ASP A 138 -19.44 -6.54 1.61
C ASP A 138 -20.65 -6.43 0.66
N TRP A 139 -20.42 -6.30 -0.63
CA TRP A 139 -21.45 -6.07 -1.63
C TRP A 139 -22.52 -7.17 -1.65
N ASP A 140 -22.16 -8.41 -1.34
CA ASP A 140 -23.05 -9.56 -1.23
C ASP A 140 -23.82 -9.59 0.12
N GLY A 141 -23.39 -8.77 1.09
CA GLY A 141 -23.91 -8.72 2.44
C GLY A 141 -23.20 -9.65 3.42
N SER A 142 -22.12 -10.31 3.00
CA SER A 142 -21.26 -11.06 3.92
C SER A 142 -20.55 -10.12 4.89
N PRO A 143 -20.43 -10.48 6.18
CA PRO A 143 -19.74 -9.65 7.15
C PRO A 143 -18.23 -9.66 6.88
N MET A 144 -17.61 -8.49 6.85
CA MET A 144 -16.16 -8.36 6.94
C MET A 144 -15.69 -8.57 8.38
N GLN A 145 -14.38 -8.78 8.55
CA GLN A 145 -13.81 -8.85 9.89
C GLN A 145 -14.08 -7.53 10.66
N PRO A 146 -14.50 -7.61 11.93
CA PRO A 146 -14.78 -6.42 12.72
C PRO A 146 -13.51 -5.60 12.93
N MET A 147 -13.67 -4.28 12.88
CA MET A 147 -12.58 -3.34 13.12
C MET A 147 -12.89 -2.47 14.34
N TYR A 148 -11.86 -2.01 15.01
CA TYR A 148 -11.93 -1.17 16.19
C TYR A 148 -11.25 0.15 15.91
N ILE A 149 -11.76 1.23 16.51
CA ILE A 149 -11.17 2.54 16.34
C ILE A 149 -9.76 2.58 16.92
N ALA A 150 -8.79 3.00 16.11
CA ALA A 150 -7.39 3.14 16.49
C ALA A 150 -6.98 4.61 16.62
N TYR A 151 -7.40 5.46 15.67
CA TYR A 151 -7.03 6.88 15.64
C TYR A 151 -8.21 7.76 15.27
N LYS A 152 -8.35 8.89 15.98
CA LYS A 152 -9.22 10.04 15.65
C LYS A 152 -8.42 11.30 15.99
N PRO A 153 -7.93 12.11 15.02
CA PRO A 153 -8.22 12.09 13.58
C PRO A 153 -7.62 10.87 12.83
N PRO A 154 -8.10 10.56 11.60
CA PRO A 154 -7.62 9.44 10.81
C PRO A 154 -6.15 9.61 10.38
N VAL A 155 -5.43 8.50 10.29
CA VAL A 155 -4.06 8.38 9.78
C VAL A 155 -4.12 7.75 8.38
N MET A 156 -3.84 8.54 7.34
CA MET A 156 -3.80 8.09 5.95
C MET A 156 -2.78 8.91 5.14
N LEU A 157 -2.45 8.46 3.93
CA LEU A 157 -1.62 9.23 3.00
C LEU A 157 -2.38 10.47 2.46
N PRO A 158 -1.69 11.41 1.79
CA PRO A 158 -2.32 12.60 1.24
C PRO A 158 -3.49 12.28 0.30
N THR A 159 -4.60 13.00 0.46
CA THR A 159 -5.89 12.83 -0.23
C THR A 159 -5.90 13.36 -1.68
N GLN A 160 -4.85 13.00 -2.44
CA GLN A 160 -4.66 13.41 -3.84
C GLN A 160 -4.06 12.27 -4.64
N VAL A 161 -4.17 12.33 -5.96
CA VAL A 161 -3.49 11.36 -6.83
C VAL A 161 -1.97 11.44 -6.62
N MET A 162 -1.34 10.33 -6.25
CA MET A 162 0.08 10.27 -5.87
C MET A 162 0.98 9.84 -7.03
N ASN A 163 0.51 8.92 -7.88
CA ASN A 163 1.24 8.30 -8.98
C ASN A 163 0.51 8.50 -10.31
N PRO A 164 0.39 9.74 -10.81
CA PRO A 164 -0.32 10.02 -12.06
C PRO A 164 0.31 9.24 -13.22
N THR A 165 -0.54 8.71 -14.08
CA THR A 165 -0.12 8.10 -15.34
C THR A 165 -0.70 8.88 -16.51
N SER A 166 0.00 8.87 -17.64
CA SER A 166 -0.35 9.69 -18.81
C SER A 166 -1.77 9.44 -19.36
N ALA A 167 -2.49 8.41 -18.90
CA ALA A 167 -3.89 8.14 -19.23
C ALA A 167 -4.90 8.68 -18.20
N ALA A 168 -4.48 9.02 -16.98
CA ALA A 168 -5.31 9.54 -15.89
C ALA A 168 -5.25 11.08 -15.75
N ASP A 169 -4.36 11.74 -16.51
CA ASP A 169 -4.16 13.19 -16.48
C ASP A 169 -5.04 13.92 -17.50
N THR A 170 -6.29 14.19 -17.13
CA THR A 170 -7.01 15.36 -17.68
C THR A 170 -7.41 16.38 -16.60
N GLY A 171 -6.95 16.21 -15.36
CA GLY A 171 -7.41 17.02 -14.22
C GLY A 171 -6.38 17.80 -13.39
N ALA A 172 -5.06 17.57 -13.53
CA ALA A 172 -4.07 18.23 -12.67
C ALA A 172 -3.07 19.09 -13.47
N LEU A 173 -3.44 20.35 -13.66
CA LEU A 173 -2.53 21.43 -14.04
C LEU A 173 -1.43 21.58 -12.98
N GLY A 174 -0.24 21.08 -13.26
CA GLY A 174 0.88 21.23 -12.32
C GLY A 174 2.13 20.46 -12.69
N ALA A 175 2.54 20.50 -13.95
CA ALA A 175 3.83 19.97 -14.38
C ALA A 175 5.00 20.68 -13.67
N SER A 176 5.42 20.18 -12.51
CA SER A 176 6.75 20.46 -11.99
C SER A 176 7.68 19.34 -12.45
N LYS A 177 8.30 19.56 -13.62
CA LYS A 177 9.54 18.87 -14.00
C LYS A 177 10.63 19.24 -12.99
N LYS A 178 10.59 18.69 -11.78
CA LYS A 178 11.68 18.83 -10.82
C LYS A 178 12.84 18.00 -11.36
N LYS A 179 13.86 18.69 -11.89
CA LYS A 179 15.14 18.08 -12.29
C LYS A 179 15.56 17.09 -11.20
N ARG A 180 15.69 15.81 -11.57
CA ARG A 180 16.16 14.73 -10.71
C ARG A 180 17.62 15.00 -10.33
N GLY A 181 17.84 15.81 -9.30
CA GLY A 181 19.17 16.12 -8.78
C GLY A 181 19.76 14.95 -7.98
N LEU A 182 21.08 14.91 -7.88
CA LEU A 182 21.85 13.88 -7.17
C LEU A 182 21.41 13.68 -5.70
N ALA A 183 20.93 14.76 -5.06
CA ALA A 183 20.37 14.70 -3.71
C ALA A 183 19.10 13.83 -3.61
N GLY A 184 18.25 13.85 -4.64
CA GLY A 184 17.07 12.98 -4.72
C GLY A 184 17.46 11.51 -4.95
N VAL A 185 18.54 11.27 -5.68
CA VAL A 185 19.08 9.92 -5.89
C VAL A 185 19.67 9.36 -4.59
N ARG A 186 20.46 10.15 -3.84
CA ARG A 186 21.03 9.72 -2.56
C ARG A 186 19.94 9.38 -1.53
N GLU A 187 18.88 10.18 -1.46
CA GLU A 187 17.78 9.94 -0.53
C GLU A 187 16.99 8.69 -0.90
N ARG A 188 16.74 8.47 -2.19
CA ARG A 188 16.13 7.24 -2.71
C ARG A 188 16.99 6.00 -2.44
N VAL A 189 18.30 6.08 -2.61
CA VAL A 189 19.22 4.97 -2.30
C VAL A 189 19.22 4.65 -0.80
N LYS A 190 19.25 5.66 0.08
CA LYS A 190 19.15 5.44 1.54
C LYS A 190 17.83 4.79 1.93
N ARG A 191 16.71 5.24 1.35
CA ARG A 191 15.39 4.67 1.61
C ARG A 191 15.25 3.26 1.05
N HIS A 192 15.76 3.01 -0.16
CA HIS A 192 15.86 1.66 -0.71
C HIS A 192 16.67 0.73 0.21
N ALA A 193 17.81 1.18 0.73
CA ALA A 193 18.61 0.40 1.68
C ALA A 193 17.88 0.14 3.02
N TYR A 194 17.05 1.08 3.48
CA TYR A 194 16.19 0.91 4.67
C TYR A 194 15.03 -0.06 4.43
N ASN A 195 14.50 -0.08 3.20
CA ASN A 195 13.40 -0.94 2.79
C ASN A 195 13.89 -2.35 2.39
N ASN A 196 15.20 -2.53 2.18
CA ASN A 196 15.80 -3.80 1.83
C ASN A 196 15.54 -4.86 2.92
N GLY A 197 14.88 -5.97 2.57
CA GLY A 197 14.52 -7.05 3.50
C GLY A 197 13.19 -6.88 4.24
N ARG A 198 12.43 -5.80 3.99
CA ARG A 198 11.04 -5.69 4.46
C ARG A 198 10.02 -6.28 3.52
N THR A 199 10.40 -6.47 2.27
CA THR A 199 9.59 -7.15 1.25
C THR A 199 10.53 -7.96 0.37
N ASN A 200 10.05 -9.12 -0.07
CA ASN A 200 10.70 -9.90 -1.13
C ASN A 200 10.13 -9.54 -2.51
N ALA A 201 9.38 -8.44 -2.58
CA ALA A 201 8.63 -8.01 -3.74
C ALA A 201 9.54 -7.27 -4.71
N GLU A 202 9.90 -7.90 -5.82
CA GLU A 202 10.60 -7.21 -6.89
C GLU A 202 9.61 -6.38 -7.71
N SER A 203 9.75 -5.04 -7.65
CA SER A 203 8.99 -4.20 -8.59
C SER A 203 9.57 -4.41 -10.00
N ARG A 204 8.69 -4.65 -10.98
CA ARG A 204 9.09 -4.76 -12.41
C ARG A 204 9.83 -3.51 -12.92
N PHE A 205 9.72 -2.39 -12.19
CA PHE A 205 10.46 -1.17 -12.47
C PHE A 205 11.97 -1.36 -12.26
N PHE A 206 12.39 -2.12 -11.24
CA PHE A 206 13.81 -2.45 -11.01
C PHE A 206 14.33 -3.54 -11.94
N MET A 207 13.48 -4.45 -12.44
CA MET A 207 13.86 -5.39 -13.51
C MET A 207 14.15 -4.69 -14.85
N SER A 208 13.58 -3.50 -15.08
CA SER A 208 13.65 -2.78 -16.36
C SER A 208 14.97 -2.04 -16.60
N GLU A 209 15.72 -1.66 -15.56
CA GLU A 209 16.99 -0.94 -15.75
C GLU A 209 18.21 -1.86 -15.68
N SER A 210 18.30 -2.80 -16.63
CA SER A 210 19.56 -3.45 -17.01
C SER A 210 20.70 -2.44 -17.22
N LYS A 211 20.36 -1.21 -17.63
CA LYS A 211 21.27 -0.08 -17.82
C LYS A 211 21.81 0.51 -16.52
N LEU A 212 21.06 0.49 -15.42
CA LEU A 212 21.51 1.01 -14.13
C LEU A 212 22.44 0.01 -13.45
N ASN A 213 22.13 -1.29 -13.53
CA ASN A 213 22.99 -2.35 -13.05
C ASN A 213 24.31 -2.40 -13.86
N ALA A 214 24.23 -2.27 -15.19
CA ALA A 214 25.43 -2.14 -16.03
C ALA A 214 26.22 -0.85 -15.70
N GLY A 215 25.55 0.27 -15.49
CA GLY A 215 26.18 1.53 -15.10
C GLY A 215 26.90 1.43 -13.74
N TYR A 216 26.29 0.76 -12.76
CA TYR A 216 26.90 0.49 -11.47
C TYR A 216 28.14 -0.39 -11.58
N MET A 217 28.07 -1.48 -12.36
CA MET A 217 29.22 -2.38 -12.59
C MET A 217 30.37 -1.68 -13.33
N VAL A 218 30.07 -0.83 -14.31
CA VAL A 218 31.07 -0.02 -15.02
C VAL A 218 31.73 1.00 -14.08
N ALA A 219 30.95 1.66 -13.21
CA ALA A 219 31.48 2.62 -12.25
C ALA A 219 32.39 1.93 -11.21
N CYS A 220 32.00 0.77 -10.68
CA CYS A 220 32.84 -0.03 -9.80
C CYS A 220 34.14 -0.48 -10.51
N GLY A 221 34.06 -0.93 -11.76
CA GLY A 221 35.24 -1.28 -12.56
C GLY A 221 36.20 -0.10 -12.78
N ALA A 222 35.67 1.09 -13.07
CA ALA A 222 36.48 2.30 -13.25
C ALA A 222 37.21 2.72 -11.95
N LEU A 223 36.56 2.59 -10.79
CA LEU A 223 37.18 2.86 -9.50
C LEU A 223 38.31 1.88 -9.19
N VAL A 224 38.12 0.58 -9.45
CA VAL A 224 39.18 -0.43 -9.26
C VAL A 224 40.36 -0.15 -10.20
N MET A 225 40.10 0.16 -11.48
CA MET A 225 41.15 0.50 -12.44
C MET A 225 41.93 1.75 -12.05
N ALA A 226 41.23 2.80 -11.60
CA ALA A 226 41.88 4.02 -11.10
C ALA A 226 42.72 3.74 -9.85
N SER A 227 42.26 2.86 -8.96
CA SER A 227 42.98 2.44 -7.76
C SER A 227 44.26 1.68 -8.12
N VAL A 228 44.19 0.74 -9.07
CA VAL A 228 45.36 -0.02 -9.54
C VAL A 228 46.37 0.89 -10.21
N LEU A 229 45.92 1.82 -11.07
CA LEU A 229 46.80 2.80 -11.72
C LEU A 229 47.52 3.71 -10.71
N PHE A 230 46.85 4.07 -9.60
CA PHE A 230 47.45 4.87 -8.52
C PHE A 230 48.50 4.12 -7.69
N ILE A 231 48.45 2.78 -7.67
CA ILE A 231 49.41 1.94 -6.93
C ILE A 231 50.63 1.60 -7.80
N THR A 232 50.49 1.67 -9.13
CA THR A 232 51.55 1.34 -10.09
C THR A 232 52.40 2.52 -10.56
N VAL A 233 52.19 3.72 -10.00
CA VAL A 233 53.02 4.93 -10.17
C VAL A 233 53.70 5.25 -8.84
#